data_AF-A0A5E4K2V4-F1
#
_entry.id   AF-A0A5E4K2V4-F1
#
_cell.length_a   1.000
_cell.length_b   1.000
_cell.length_c   1.000
_cell.angle_alpha   90.00
_cell.angle_beta   90.00
_cell.angle_gamma   90.00
#
_symmetry.space_group_name_H-M   'P 1'
#
loop_
_entity.id
_entity.type
_entity.pdbx_description
1 polymer ?
#
loop_
_entity_poly.entity_id
_entity_poly.type
_entity_poly.pdbx_seq_one_letter_code
_entity_poly.pdbx_strand_id
1 'polypeptide(L)'
;MREKLISCLGDSYIPPIFDLFEKIESKFSDDHNHNRKSFTENGYSVSIISLAMQYFESLLKRARYFSKSKFKDKNGYVFFEKRYPSKKELIQKCKEIYFVRNSIVHNFIWKRNSNIDYRTMKESRIYIKFLKDEFGDRTIHDAFDLDEKITKTLKLNVYPSNIGISDVKIILKTISEILSFLKDHALKSKKFQPLSFAGYYTYKGEEYSFFEFIKKFCN
;
A
#
# COMPACT_ATOMS: atom_id res chain seq x y z
N MET A 1 38.15 8.22 9.53
CA MET A 1 37.12 7.68 8.60
C MET A 1 35.93 8.63 8.68
N ARG A 2 35.47 9.26 7.58
CA ARG A 2 34.28 10.14 7.64
C ARG A 2 33.02 9.29 7.51
N GLU A 3 32.26 9.15 8.59
CA GLU A 3 30.91 8.58 8.53
C GLU A 3 29.98 9.58 7.85
N LYS A 4 29.24 9.11 6.83
CA LYS A 4 28.16 9.89 6.22
C LYS A 4 26.85 9.43 6.86
N LEU A 5 26.26 10.29 7.69
CA LEU A 5 24.92 10.08 8.21
C LEU A 5 23.91 10.27 7.06
N ILE A 6 23.11 9.25 6.78
CA ILE A 6 22.02 9.31 5.79
C ILE A 6 20.72 9.16 6.57
N SER A 7 19.92 10.22 6.58
CA SER A 7 18.63 10.24 7.27
C SER A 7 17.49 9.91 6.30
N CYS A 8 16.57 9.07 6.76
CA CYS A 8 15.25 8.86 6.18
C CYS A 8 14.29 8.56 7.33
N LEU A 9 13.03 8.99 7.24
CA LEU A 9 12.06 8.79 8.32
C LEU A 9 11.89 7.29 8.65
N GLY A 10 11.81 6.44 7.62
CA GLY A 10 11.86 4.98 7.76
C GLY A 10 10.97 4.48 8.92
N ASP A 11 11.60 3.89 9.91
CA ASP A 11 10.96 3.25 11.06
C ASP A 11 10.07 4.17 11.91
N SER A 12 10.23 5.50 11.83
CA SER A 12 9.34 6.45 12.52
C SER A 12 7.87 6.34 12.10
N TYR A 13 7.57 5.70 10.97
CA TYR A 13 6.19 5.43 10.54
C TYR A 13 5.57 4.17 11.19
N ILE A 14 6.36 3.26 11.76
CA ILE A 14 5.85 1.99 12.27
C ILE A 14 5.00 2.17 13.55
N PRO A 15 5.42 2.95 14.57
CA PRO A 15 4.57 3.17 15.75
C PRO A 15 3.16 3.67 15.42
N PRO A 16 2.96 4.73 14.61
CA PRO A 16 1.60 5.17 14.28
C PRO A 16 0.83 4.17 13.41
N ILE A 17 1.50 3.33 12.60
CA ILE A 17 0.83 2.23 11.89
C ILE A 17 0.26 1.22 12.90
N PHE A 18 1.05 0.82 13.90
CA PHE A 18 0.63 -0.14 14.92
C PHE A 18 -0.52 0.42 15.75
N ASP A 19 -0.42 1.66 16.21
CA ASP A 19 -1.49 2.33 16.98
C ASP A 19 -2.81 2.40 16.22
N LEU A 20 -2.75 2.72 14.92
CA LEU A 20 -3.95 2.79 14.08
C LEU A 20 -4.49 1.39 13.78
N PHE A 21 -3.62 0.40 13.59
CA PHE A 21 -4.03 -0.98 13.37
C PHE A 21 -4.72 -1.57 14.61
N GLU A 22 -4.23 -1.27 15.81
CA GLU A 22 -4.88 -1.68 17.06
C GLU A 22 -6.26 -1.05 17.21
N LYS A 23 -6.39 0.23 16.85
CA LYS A 23 -7.66 0.95 16.88
C LYS A 23 -8.67 0.44 15.87
N ILE A 24 -8.25 0.01 14.68
CA ILE A 24 -9.16 -0.53 13.66
C ILE A 24 -9.58 -1.96 14.01
N GLU A 25 -8.66 -2.82 14.46
CA GLU A 25 -8.99 -4.20 14.89
C GLU A 25 -9.90 -4.23 16.13
N SER A 26 -9.73 -3.30 17.06
CA SER A 26 -10.59 -3.26 18.26
C SER A 26 -12.03 -2.83 17.96
N LYS A 27 -12.30 -2.23 16.79
CA LYS A 27 -13.60 -1.68 16.40
C LYS A 27 -14.30 -2.45 15.29
N PHE A 28 -13.53 -3.08 14.40
CA PHE A 28 -14.05 -3.70 13.20
C PHE A 28 -13.50 -5.12 13.07
N SER A 29 -14.39 -6.08 12.82
CA SER A 29 -14.02 -7.41 12.37
C SER A 29 -13.82 -7.44 10.86
N ASP A 30 -13.09 -8.45 10.35
CA ASP A 30 -12.89 -8.71 8.91
C ASP A 30 -14.19 -9.19 8.21
N ASP A 31 -15.34 -8.57 8.47
CA ASP A 31 -16.55 -8.96 7.76
C ASP A 31 -16.47 -8.51 6.29
N HIS A 32 -16.29 -9.50 5.42
CA HIS A 32 -16.15 -9.35 3.97
C HIS A 32 -17.47 -9.01 3.27
N ASN A 33 -18.61 -9.03 3.97
CA ASN A 33 -19.93 -8.97 3.34
C ASN A 33 -20.52 -7.56 3.16
N HIS A 34 -19.77 -6.50 3.46
CA HIS A 34 -20.25 -5.14 3.27
C HIS A 34 -19.62 -4.46 2.05
N ASN A 35 -20.44 -4.28 1.01
CA ASN A 35 -20.14 -3.53 -0.23
C ASN A 35 -19.70 -2.06 0.03
N ARG A 36 -19.82 -1.57 1.26
CA ARG A 36 -19.34 -0.27 1.73
C ARG A 36 -18.77 -0.39 3.13
N LYS A 37 -17.58 0.16 3.32
CA LYS A 37 -16.98 0.27 4.65
C LYS A 37 -17.55 1.47 5.38
N SER A 38 -17.61 1.40 6.71
CA SER A 38 -18.02 2.55 7.50
C SER A 38 -17.04 3.70 7.28
N PHE A 39 -17.49 4.95 7.41
CA PHE A 39 -16.62 6.13 7.26
C PHE A 39 -15.39 6.03 8.19
N THR A 40 -15.60 5.52 9.40
CA THR A 40 -14.55 5.33 10.40
C THR A 40 -13.56 4.23 10.00
N GLU A 41 -14.02 3.05 9.60
CA GLU A 41 -13.15 1.96 9.12
C GLU A 41 -12.33 2.41 7.90
N ASN A 42 -12.99 3.08 6.96
CA ASN A 42 -12.34 3.62 5.78
C ASN A 42 -11.25 4.63 6.15
N GLY A 43 -11.57 5.60 7.02
CA GLY A 43 -10.63 6.62 7.49
C GLY A 43 -9.38 6.04 8.16
N TYR A 44 -9.52 5.03 9.03
CA TYR A 44 -8.38 4.32 9.59
C TYR A 44 -7.60 3.57 8.51
N SER A 45 -8.29 2.86 7.61
CA SER A 45 -7.67 2.04 6.56
C SER A 45 -6.81 2.88 5.61
N VAL A 46 -7.35 3.97 5.08
CA VAL A 46 -6.61 4.86 4.17
C VAL A 46 -5.44 5.56 4.87
N SER A 47 -5.57 5.85 6.17
CA SER A 47 -4.49 6.43 6.99
C SER A 47 -3.34 5.43 7.16
N ILE A 48 -3.65 4.18 7.53
CA ILE A 48 -2.66 3.11 7.67
C ILE A 48 -1.94 2.87 6.33
N ILE A 49 -2.68 2.74 5.23
CA ILE A 49 -2.11 2.52 3.90
C ILE A 49 -1.19 3.69 3.50
N SER A 50 -1.62 4.93 3.76
CA SER A 50 -0.80 6.11 3.46
C SER A 50 0.53 6.08 4.22
N LEU A 51 0.51 5.81 5.53
CA LEU A 51 1.72 5.72 6.36
C LEU A 51 2.61 4.54 5.93
N ALA A 52 2.02 3.37 5.68
CA ALA A 52 2.74 2.19 5.22
C ALA A 52 3.44 2.43 3.88
N MET A 53 2.81 3.16 2.97
CA MET A 53 3.43 3.52 1.70
C MET A 53 4.56 4.54 1.86
N GLN A 54 4.47 5.48 2.80
CA GLN A 54 5.59 6.38 3.11
C GLN A 54 6.78 5.62 3.71
N TYR A 55 6.51 4.68 4.63
CA TYR A 55 7.52 3.75 5.15
C TYR A 55 8.21 2.98 4.02
N PHE A 56 7.42 2.34 3.15
CA PHE A 56 7.93 1.56 2.04
C PHE A 56 8.76 2.40 1.06
N GLU A 57 8.25 3.57 0.65
CA GLU A 57 8.96 4.50 -0.22
C GLU A 57 10.28 4.99 0.42
N SER A 58 10.29 5.26 1.73
CA SER A 58 11.49 5.68 2.46
C SER A 58 12.57 4.60 2.37
N LEU A 59 12.21 3.32 2.57
CA LEU A 59 13.14 2.21 2.47
C LEU A 59 13.60 1.95 1.04
N LEU A 60 12.73 2.08 0.03
CA LEU A 60 13.13 1.98 -1.38
C LEU A 60 14.08 3.11 -1.79
N LYS A 61 13.84 4.34 -1.34
CA LYS A 61 14.74 5.48 -1.59
C LYS A 61 16.11 5.23 -0.96
N ARG A 62 16.14 4.68 0.25
CA ARG A 62 17.38 4.24 0.91
C ARG A 62 18.08 3.13 0.12
N ALA A 63 17.37 2.07 -0.27
CA ALA A 63 17.86 0.98 -1.13
C ALA A 63 18.50 1.51 -2.42
N ARG A 64 17.84 2.46 -3.07
CA ARG A 64 18.35 3.14 -4.27
C ARG A 64 19.63 3.92 -4.01
N TYR A 65 19.68 4.70 -2.93
CA TYR A 65 20.86 5.49 -2.58
C TYR A 65 22.10 4.61 -2.41
N PHE A 66 22.00 3.56 -1.61
CA PHE A 66 23.13 2.68 -1.30
C PHE A 66 23.51 1.74 -2.44
N SER A 67 22.56 1.36 -3.29
CA SER A 67 22.85 0.60 -4.52
C SER A 67 23.55 1.44 -5.60
N LYS A 68 23.78 2.75 -5.36
CA LYS A 68 24.34 3.70 -6.33
C LYS A 68 23.65 3.61 -7.70
N SER A 69 22.34 3.37 -7.66
CA SER A 69 21.55 3.20 -8.87
C SER A 69 21.63 4.45 -9.75
N LYS A 70 21.89 4.25 -11.05
CA LYS A 70 21.87 5.34 -12.04
C LYS A 70 20.45 5.78 -12.41
N PHE A 71 19.43 5.06 -11.96
CA PHE A 71 18.03 5.32 -12.28
C PHE A 71 17.51 6.52 -11.47
N LYS A 72 17.14 7.60 -12.18
CA LYS A 72 16.63 8.86 -11.61
C LYS A 72 15.10 8.90 -11.48
N ASP A 73 14.42 7.77 -11.65
CA ASP A 73 12.96 7.73 -11.67
C ASP A 73 12.35 8.17 -10.33
N LYS A 74 11.27 8.96 -10.36
CA LYS A 74 10.62 9.46 -9.15
C LYS A 74 9.90 8.34 -8.36
N ASN A 75 9.38 7.34 -9.06
CA ASN A 75 8.60 6.25 -8.47
C ASN A 75 9.49 5.08 -8.03
N GLY A 76 9.31 4.63 -6.78
CA GLY A 76 10.11 3.54 -6.22
C GLY A 76 9.87 2.19 -6.89
N TYR A 77 8.66 1.92 -7.41
CA TYR A 77 8.40 0.68 -8.16
C TYR A 77 9.20 0.61 -9.48
N VAL A 78 9.46 1.74 -10.14
CA VAL A 78 10.26 1.78 -11.38
C VAL A 78 11.72 1.41 -11.09
N PHE A 79 12.25 1.87 -9.96
CA PHE A 79 13.55 1.42 -9.48
C PHE A 79 13.57 -0.10 -9.26
N PHE A 80 12.54 -0.63 -8.61
CA PHE A 80 12.42 -2.07 -8.33
C PHE A 80 12.35 -2.89 -9.63
N GLU A 81 11.50 -2.48 -10.57
CA GLU A 81 11.32 -3.12 -11.88
C GLU A 81 12.62 -3.15 -12.69
N LYS A 82 13.31 -2.00 -12.82
CA LYS A 82 14.58 -1.93 -13.55
C LYS A 82 15.69 -2.74 -12.90
N ARG A 83 15.70 -2.84 -11.56
CA ARG A 83 16.76 -3.52 -10.81
C ARG A 83 16.55 -5.04 -10.75
N TYR A 84 15.30 -5.50 -10.73
CA TYR A 84 14.92 -6.90 -10.55
C TYR A 84 13.93 -7.39 -11.63
N PRO A 85 14.26 -7.26 -12.93
CA PRO A 85 13.32 -7.52 -14.03
C PRO A 85 12.81 -8.97 -14.08
N SER A 86 13.54 -9.92 -13.49
CA SER A 86 13.10 -11.32 -13.39
C SER A 86 11.99 -11.56 -12.36
N LYS A 87 11.71 -10.60 -11.47
CA LYS A 87 10.71 -10.73 -10.40
C LYS A 87 9.36 -10.16 -10.81
N LYS A 88 8.82 -10.66 -11.93
CA LYS A 88 7.57 -10.15 -12.55
C LYS A 88 6.39 -10.08 -11.58
N GLU A 89 6.20 -11.10 -10.74
CA GLU A 89 5.11 -11.13 -9.76
C GLU A 89 5.24 -10.03 -8.69
N LEU A 90 6.41 -9.90 -8.06
CA LEU A 90 6.66 -8.84 -7.08
C LEU A 90 6.55 -7.44 -7.71
N ILE A 91 6.99 -7.29 -8.96
CA ILE A 91 6.83 -6.04 -9.72
C ILE A 91 5.35 -5.71 -9.88
N GLN A 92 4.53 -6.69 -10.27
CA GLN A 92 3.09 -6.50 -10.45
C GLN A 92 2.42 -6.11 -9.13
N LYS A 93 2.68 -6.85 -8.03
CA LYS A 93 2.20 -6.50 -6.69
C LYS A 93 2.62 -5.08 -6.28
N CYS A 94 3.88 -4.71 -6.56
CA CYS A 94 4.39 -3.37 -6.29
C CYS A 94 3.65 -2.29 -7.10
N LYS A 95 3.39 -2.51 -8.39
CA LYS A 95 2.59 -1.59 -9.22
C LYS A 95 1.19 -1.39 -8.66
N GLU A 96 0.54 -2.47 -8.22
CA GLU A 96 -0.82 -2.43 -7.67
C GLU A 96 -0.91 -1.64 -6.35
N ILE A 97 0.00 -1.83 -5.40
CA ILE A 97 -0.01 -1.04 -4.15
C ILE A 97 0.32 0.44 -4.40
N TYR A 98 1.17 0.76 -5.39
CA TYR A 98 1.42 2.15 -5.80
C TYR A 98 0.18 2.78 -6.46
N PHE A 99 -0.61 2.00 -7.18
CA PHE A 99 -1.87 2.48 -7.75
C PHE A 99 -2.88 2.81 -6.65
N VAL A 100 -3.09 1.92 -5.68
CA VAL A 100 -3.97 2.18 -4.52
C VAL A 100 -3.49 3.39 -3.72
N ARG A 101 -2.18 3.51 -3.50
CA ARG A 101 -1.58 4.72 -2.90
C ARG A 101 -1.94 5.98 -3.68
N ASN A 102 -1.84 5.95 -5.00
CA ASN A 102 -2.17 7.10 -5.83
C ASN A 102 -3.66 7.44 -5.77
N SER A 103 -4.55 6.43 -5.74
CA SER A 103 -5.99 6.69 -5.63
C SER A 103 -6.37 7.35 -4.32
N ILE A 104 -5.67 7.02 -3.22
CA ILE A 104 -5.83 7.66 -1.92
C ILE A 104 -5.19 9.06 -1.92
N VAL A 105 -3.88 9.16 -2.17
CA VAL A 105 -3.10 10.40 -1.95
C VAL A 105 -3.48 11.50 -2.95
N HIS A 106 -3.86 11.13 -4.17
CA HIS A 106 -4.30 12.08 -5.19
C HIS A 106 -5.81 12.22 -5.26
N ASN A 107 -6.56 11.63 -4.31
CA ASN A 107 -8.02 11.71 -4.23
C ASN A 107 -8.69 11.45 -5.57
N PHE A 108 -8.38 10.31 -6.19
CA PHE A 108 -8.95 9.96 -7.49
C PHE A 108 -10.48 10.06 -7.44
N ILE A 109 -11.03 10.86 -8.36
CA ILE A 109 -12.46 11.13 -8.39
C ILE A 109 -13.16 10.04 -9.18
N TRP A 110 -14.21 9.51 -8.57
CA TRP A 110 -15.06 8.49 -9.16
C TRP A 110 -16.47 9.04 -9.28
N LYS A 111 -17.05 8.93 -10.46
CA LYS A 111 -18.43 9.34 -10.71
C LYS A 111 -19.35 8.14 -10.56
N ARG A 112 -20.27 8.20 -9.60
CA ARG A 112 -21.37 7.24 -9.49
C ARG A 112 -22.56 7.76 -10.29
N ASN A 113 -22.88 7.12 -11.40
CA ASN A 113 -24.14 7.34 -12.13
C ASN A 113 -25.15 6.34 -11.59
N SER A 114 -26.26 6.84 -11.03
CA SER A 114 -27.46 6.04 -10.78
C SER A 114 -28.54 6.48 -11.76
N ASN A 115 -29.06 5.54 -12.55
CA ASN A 115 -30.28 5.77 -13.31
C ASN A 115 -31.45 5.42 -12.40
N ILE A 116 -31.88 6.39 -11.60
CA ILE A 116 -33.10 6.25 -10.81
C ILE A 116 -34.28 6.49 -11.76
N ASP A 117 -35.07 5.46 -12.00
CA ASP A 117 -36.38 5.67 -12.58
C ASP A 117 -37.31 6.20 -11.48
N TYR A 118 -37.50 7.52 -11.48
CA TYR A 118 -38.34 8.21 -10.49
C TYR A 118 -39.81 7.79 -10.54
N ARG A 119 -40.28 7.14 -11.62
CA ARG A 119 -41.67 6.63 -11.70
C ARG A 119 -41.83 5.29 -11.03
N THR A 120 -40.82 4.43 -11.08
CA THR A 120 -40.87 3.08 -10.48
C THR A 120 -40.11 2.99 -9.17
N MET A 121 -39.40 4.05 -8.76
CA MET A 121 -38.44 4.05 -7.65
C MET A 121 -37.41 2.91 -7.76
N LYS A 122 -37.21 2.35 -8.97
CA LYS A 122 -36.22 1.32 -9.22
C LYS A 122 -34.91 1.98 -9.62
N GLU A 123 -33.87 1.76 -8.81
CA GLU A 123 -32.50 2.04 -9.25
C GLU A 123 -32.13 1.03 -10.35
N SER A 124 -32.00 1.53 -11.57
CA SER A 124 -31.35 0.78 -12.64
C SER A 124 -29.84 1.04 -12.56
N ARG A 125 -29.09 -0.08 -12.47
CA ARG A 125 -27.62 -0.24 -12.50
C ARG A 125 -26.79 0.98 -12.08
N ILE A 126 -26.16 0.87 -10.91
CA ILE A 126 -25.13 1.82 -10.46
C ILE A 126 -23.86 1.60 -11.30
N TYR A 127 -23.48 2.59 -12.11
CA TYR A 127 -22.20 2.58 -12.80
C TYR A 127 -21.23 3.54 -12.09
N ILE A 128 -20.05 3.05 -11.70
CA ILE A 128 -18.99 3.89 -11.14
C ILE A 128 -17.94 4.06 -12.23
N LYS A 129 -17.76 5.28 -12.72
CA LYS A 129 -16.77 5.63 -13.75
C LYS A 129 -15.58 6.33 -13.11
N PHE A 130 -14.39 5.79 -13.34
CA PHE A 130 -13.14 6.51 -13.07
C PHE A 130 -12.99 7.67 -14.07
N LEU A 131 -12.79 8.91 -13.58
CA LEU A 131 -12.58 10.08 -14.44
C LEU A 131 -11.14 10.09 -14.97
N LYS A 132 -10.91 9.20 -15.93
CA LYS A 132 -9.60 8.82 -16.48
C LYS A 132 -8.85 9.99 -17.15
N ASP A 133 -9.57 10.84 -17.88
CA ASP A 133 -8.98 11.88 -18.74
C ASP A 133 -8.42 13.07 -17.94
N GLU A 134 -8.76 13.16 -16.65
CA GLU A 134 -8.34 14.24 -15.77
C GLU A 134 -7.22 13.82 -14.79
N PHE A 135 -6.97 12.52 -14.58
CA PHE A 135 -6.16 12.04 -13.45
C PHE A 135 -5.24 10.82 -13.70
N GLY A 136 -4.96 10.41 -14.94
CA GLY A 136 -4.30 9.11 -15.20
C GLY A 136 -3.07 9.08 -16.11
N ASP A 137 -1.94 8.59 -15.57
CA ASP A 137 -0.78 8.12 -16.33
C ASP A 137 -1.12 6.79 -17.07
N ARG A 138 -0.51 6.49 -18.22
CA ARG A 138 -0.90 5.35 -19.09
C ARG A 138 -0.78 3.97 -18.42
N THR A 139 -0.06 3.89 -17.30
CA THR A 139 0.21 2.67 -16.52
C THR A 139 -1.01 2.09 -15.77
N ILE A 140 -2.17 2.75 -15.83
CA ILE A 140 -3.38 2.35 -15.11
C ILE A 140 -3.97 1.01 -15.62
N HIS A 141 -3.81 0.68 -16.90
CA HIS A 141 -4.45 -0.51 -17.49
C HIS A 141 -3.80 -1.84 -17.09
N ASP A 142 -2.51 -1.82 -16.77
CA ASP A 142 -1.76 -3.05 -16.51
C ASP A 142 -2.01 -3.60 -15.09
N ALA A 143 -2.43 -2.73 -14.16
CA ALA A 143 -2.61 -3.07 -12.75
C ALA A 143 -4.06 -3.36 -12.34
N PHE A 144 -5.03 -2.99 -13.19
CA PHE A 144 -6.40 -2.76 -12.73
C PHE A 144 -7.47 -3.42 -13.60
N ASP A 145 -8.48 -4.00 -12.94
CA ASP A 145 -9.74 -4.42 -13.53
C ASP A 145 -10.81 -3.34 -13.31
N LEU A 146 -11.12 -2.60 -14.38
CA LEU A 146 -12.05 -1.47 -14.37
C LEU A 146 -13.48 -1.88 -14.01
N ASP A 147 -13.88 -3.10 -14.37
CA ASP A 147 -15.24 -3.57 -14.17
C ASP A 147 -15.44 -3.98 -12.71
N GLU A 148 -14.49 -4.74 -12.17
CA GLU A 148 -14.52 -5.24 -10.80
C GLU A 148 -14.09 -4.19 -9.76
N LYS A 149 -13.46 -3.08 -10.19
CA LYS A 149 -12.95 -2.01 -9.29
C LYS A 149 -11.97 -2.52 -8.24
N ILE A 150 -11.25 -3.56 -8.61
CA ILE A 150 -10.16 -4.15 -7.84
C ILE A 150 -8.89 -4.29 -8.67
N THR A 151 -7.74 -4.39 -8.01
CA THR A 151 -6.49 -4.70 -8.70
C THR A 151 -6.46 -6.16 -9.19
N LYS A 152 -5.71 -6.44 -10.25
CA LYS A 152 -5.79 -7.74 -10.94
C LYS A 152 -5.22 -8.88 -10.10
N THR A 153 -4.06 -8.68 -9.47
CA THR A 153 -3.32 -9.70 -8.73
C THR A 153 -3.70 -9.71 -7.26
N LEU A 154 -3.66 -8.57 -6.58
CA LEU A 154 -3.88 -8.46 -5.13
C LEU A 154 -5.36 -8.34 -4.76
N LYS A 155 -6.26 -8.12 -5.73
CA LYS A 155 -7.69 -7.94 -5.52
C LYS A 155 -8.02 -6.79 -4.55
N LEU A 156 -7.18 -5.75 -4.52
CA LEU A 156 -7.34 -4.59 -3.65
C LEU A 156 -8.41 -3.65 -4.17
N ASN A 157 -9.23 -3.09 -3.28
CA ASN A 157 -10.17 -2.03 -3.62
C ASN A 157 -9.41 -0.79 -4.11
N VAL A 158 -9.81 -0.26 -5.26
CA VAL A 158 -9.25 1.00 -5.78
C VAL A 158 -10.21 2.18 -5.62
N TYR A 159 -11.49 1.87 -5.40
CA TYR A 159 -12.52 2.87 -5.12
C TYR A 159 -12.36 3.34 -3.67
N PRO A 160 -11.97 4.60 -3.41
CA PRO A 160 -11.47 5.01 -2.10
C PRO A 160 -12.42 4.73 -0.94
N SER A 161 -13.74 4.86 -1.12
CA SER A 161 -14.71 4.62 -0.06
C SER A 161 -14.92 3.14 0.30
N ASN A 162 -14.40 2.22 -0.51
CA ASN A 162 -14.51 0.78 -0.27
C ASN A 162 -13.24 0.19 0.36
N ILE A 163 -12.19 1.00 0.53
CA ILE A 163 -10.95 0.56 1.16
C ILE A 163 -11.22 0.27 2.65
N GLY A 164 -10.87 -0.94 3.09
CA GLY A 164 -11.10 -1.42 4.46
C GLY A 164 -9.91 -2.17 5.05
N ILE A 165 -10.13 -2.78 6.21
CA ILE A 165 -9.08 -3.48 6.97
C ILE A 165 -8.47 -4.66 6.19
N SER A 166 -9.25 -5.34 5.34
CA SER A 166 -8.74 -6.40 4.47
C SER A 166 -7.71 -5.88 3.47
N ASP A 167 -7.93 -4.69 2.89
CA ASP A 167 -6.97 -4.05 1.98
C ASP A 167 -5.69 -3.66 2.73
N VAL A 168 -5.83 -3.16 3.97
CA VAL A 168 -4.70 -2.84 4.85
C VAL A 168 -3.82 -4.08 5.06
N LYS A 169 -4.41 -5.21 5.44
CA LYS A 169 -3.67 -6.47 5.68
C LYS A 169 -2.92 -6.92 4.44
N ILE A 170 -3.58 -6.91 3.27
CA ILE A 170 -2.97 -7.30 1.99
C ILE A 170 -1.81 -6.37 1.62
N ILE A 171 -1.97 -5.05 1.77
CA ILE A 171 -0.91 -4.07 1.46
C ILE A 171 0.27 -4.24 2.41
N LEU A 172 0.04 -4.35 3.71
CA LEU A 172 1.12 -4.52 4.68
C LEU A 172 1.89 -5.83 4.46
N LYS A 173 1.17 -6.93 4.15
CA LYS A 173 1.77 -8.21 3.75
C LYS A 173 2.63 -8.08 2.50
N THR A 174 2.12 -7.39 1.48
CA THR A 174 2.86 -7.14 0.23
C THR A 174 4.12 -6.31 0.47
N ILE A 175 4.04 -5.26 1.30
CA ILE A 175 5.20 -4.44 1.69
C ILE A 175 6.22 -5.32 2.41
N SER A 176 5.79 -6.13 3.38
CA SER A 176 6.65 -7.05 4.12
C SER A 176 7.35 -8.06 3.21
N GLU A 177 6.65 -8.62 2.22
CA GLU A 177 7.19 -9.53 1.21
C GLU A 177 8.30 -8.85 0.38
N ILE A 178 8.03 -7.66 -0.15
CA ILE A 178 9.00 -6.93 -0.98
C ILE A 178 10.21 -6.49 -0.15
N LEU A 179 10.01 -6.01 1.07
CA LEU A 179 11.10 -5.61 1.97
C LEU A 179 11.96 -6.81 2.38
N SER A 180 11.37 -7.98 2.61
CA SER A 180 12.09 -9.22 2.87
C SER A 180 12.94 -9.63 1.66
N PHE A 181 12.38 -9.57 0.46
CA PHE A 181 13.13 -9.81 -0.77
C PHE A 181 14.32 -8.83 -0.91
N LEU A 182 14.10 -7.54 -0.65
CA LEU A 182 15.17 -6.56 -0.67
C LEU A 182 16.23 -6.89 0.37
N LYS A 183 15.83 -7.28 1.59
CA LYS A 183 16.73 -7.73 2.66
C LYS A 183 17.69 -8.82 2.19
N ASP A 184 17.19 -9.83 1.50
CA ASP A 184 17.99 -11.00 1.11
C ASP A 184 18.85 -10.77 -0.14
N HIS A 185 18.41 -9.90 -1.06
CA HIS A 185 19.02 -9.74 -2.38
C HIS A 185 19.76 -8.41 -2.60
N ALA A 186 19.32 -7.34 -1.96
CA ALA A 186 19.89 -6.00 -2.11
C ALA A 186 20.91 -5.69 -1.00
N LEU A 187 20.80 -6.32 0.18
CA LEU A 187 21.49 -5.89 1.41
C LEU A 187 22.72 -6.73 1.80
N LYS A 188 23.23 -7.59 0.91
CA LYS A 188 24.48 -8.35 1.18
C LYS A 188 25.73 -7.48 1.32
N SER A 189 25.67 -6.18 0.96
CA SER A 189 26.76 -5.25 1.24
C SER A 189 26.69 -4.77 2.70
N LYS A 190 27.74 -4.97 3.50
CA LYS A 190 27.85 -4.50 4.90
C LYS A 190 27.52 -3.01 5.13
N LYS A 191 27.49 -2.20 4.07
CA LYS A 191 27.16 -0.76 4.08
C LYS A 191 25.66 -0.48 4.15
N PHE A 192 24.85 -1.49 3.87
CA PHE A 192 23.41 -1.48 4.05
C PHE A 192 23.07 -2.41 5.21
N GLN A 193 23.56 -2.11 6.41
CA GLN A 193 22.81 -2.55 7.56
C GLN A 193 21.58 -1.65 7.65
N PRO A 194 20.37 -2.20 7.46
CA PRO A 194 19.17 -1.42 7.71
C PRO A 194 19.17 -1.16 9.21
N LEU A 195 19.38 0.10 9.59
CA LEU A 195 18.94 0.63 10.89
C LEU A 195 17.42 0.43 11.09
N SER A 196 16.70 -0.12 10.11
CA SER A 196 15.26 -0.02 9.91
C SER A 196 14.51 -1.37 9.90
N PHE A 197 15.08 -2.43 10.49
CA PHE A 197 14.42 -3.75 10.61
C PHE A 197 14.61 -4.40 11.99
N ALA A 198 15.27 -3.69 12.92
CA ALA A 198 15.60 -4.22 14.25
C ALA A 198 14.76 -3.55 15.36
N GLY A 199 13.91 -2.59 15.03
CA GLY A 199 12.99 -1.97 15.98
C GLY A 199 11.88 -2.94 16.37
N TYR A 200 11.60 -2.99 17.67
CA TYR A 200 10.42 -3.61 18.23
C TYR A 200 9.42 -2.51 18.61
N TYR A 201 8.14 -2.79 18.43
CA TYR A 201 7.05 -1.85 18.63
C TYR A 201 5.93 -2.52 19.40
N THR A 202 5.33 -1.79 20.32
CA THR A 202 4.24 -2.29 21.15
C THR A 202 2.94 -2.41 20.35
N TYR A 203 2.29 -3.56 20.45
CA TYR A 203 0.95 -3.82 19.92
C TYR A 203 0.17 -4.65 20.95
N LYS A 204 -0.98 -4.16 21.43
CA LYS A 204 -1.79 -4.84 22.45
C LYS A 204 -0.98 -5.26 23.70
N GLY A 205 0.01 -4.44 24.08
CA GLY A 205 0.88 -4.68 25.25
C GLY A 205 2.06 -5.64 25.02
N GLU A 206 2.21 -6.21 23.81
CA GLU A 206 3.33 -7.08 23.45
C GLU A 206 4.25 -6.41 22.42
N GLU A 207 5.53 -6.75 22.41
CA GLU A 207 6.50 -6.18 21.46
C GLU A 207 6.68 -7.05 20.22
N TYR A 208 6.64 -6.41 19.04
CA TYR A 208 6.85 -7.07 17.76
C TYR A 208 7.77 -6.25 16.86
N SER A 209 8.66 -6.93 16.13
CA SER A 209 9.19 -6.33 14.91
C SER A 209 8.09 -6.20 13.86
N PHE A 210 8.30 -5.31 12.88
CA PHE A 210 7.35 -5.14 11.77
C PHE A 210 7.01 -6.48 11.09
N PHE A 211 8.02 -7.32 10.81
CA PHE A 211 7.80 -8.60 10.12
C PHE A 211 7.03 -9.62 10.97
N GLU A 212 7.32 -9.69 12.27
CA GLU A 212 6.60 -10.57 13.19
C GLU A 212 5.14 -10.15 13.33
N PHE A 213 4.90 -8.85 13.46
CA PHE A 213 3.56 -8.27 13.50
C PHE A 213 2.75 -8.64 12.25
N ILE A 214 3.30 -8.40 11.05
CA ILE A 214 2.61 -8.77 9.80
C ILE A 214 2.35 -10.27 9.70
N LYS A 215 3.33 -11.09 10.10
CA LYS A 215 3.17 -12.55 10.10
C LYS A 215 2.07 -13.02 11.06
N LYS A 216 1.87 -12.33 12.19
CA LYS A 216 0.89 -12.73 13.21
C LYS A 216 -0.52 -12.19 12.93
N PHE A 217 -0.65 -10.96 12.44
CA PHE A 217 -1.92 -10.23 12.41
C PHE A 217 -2.46 -9.91 11.01
N CYS A 218 -1.70 -10.17 9.93
CA CYS A 218 -2.12 -9.87 8.54
C CYS A 218 -2.23 -11.12 7.65
N ASN A 219 -2.37 -12.31 8.24
CA ASN A 219 -2.62 -13.54 7.47
C ASN A 219 -4.07 -13.72 7.06
#